data_AF-X0Z7E9-F1
#
_entry.id   AF-X0Z7E9-F1
#
_cell.length_a   1.000
_cell.length_b   1.000
_cell.length_c   1.000
_cell.angle_alpha   90.00
_cell.angle_beta   90.00
_cell.angle_gamma   90.00
#
_symmetry.space_group_name_H-M   'P 1'
#
loop_
_entity.id
_entity.type
_entity.pdbx_description
1 polymer ?
#
loop_
_entity_poly.entity_id
_entity_poly.type
_entity_poly.pdbx_seq_one_letter_code
_entity_poly.pdbx_strand_id
1 'polypeptide(L)'
;MSGHSKWSTIKRKKGAEDAKRSKIFSRIVKEIHVAVREGGPDPDNNPRLRLAVQNAKGANMPKDNVQRAISKAGSDAENYEEVTFEGYAPHGIAVYVECLTDNNNRTVGNIRSIFTRSGG
;
A
#
# COMPACT_ATOMS: atom_id res chain seq x y z
N MET A 1 5.16 -36.07 -17.01
CA MET A 1 4.74 -35.99 -15.59
C MET A 1 5.83 -35.27 -14.78
N SER A 2 5.57 -34.04 -14.32
CA SER A 2 6.51 -33.28 -13.47
C SER A 2 6.38 -33.74 -12.00
N GLY A 3 6.86 -34.94 -11.67
CA GLY A 3 6.76 -35.51 -10.32
C GLY A 3 7.70 -34.86 -9.30
N HIS A 4 8.94 -34.55 -9.70
CA HIS A 4 9.99 -34.04 -8.79
C HIS A 4 10.05 -32.51 -8.62
N SER A 5 9.34 -31.73 -9.45
CA SER A 5 9.39 -30.24 -9.42
C SER A 5 8.02 -29.57 -9.22
N LYS A 6 6.95 -30.34 -8.99
CA LYS A 6 5.60 -29.81 -8.77
C LYS A 6 5.57 -28.87 -7.55
N TRP A 7 6.14 -29.32 -6.43
CA TRP A 7 6.19 -28.52 -5.21
C TRP A 7 7.04 -27.26 -5.38
N SER A 8 8.24 -27.36 -5.98
CA SER A 8 9.12 -26.20 -6.17
C SER A 8 8.49 -25.14 -7.09
N THR A 9 7.77 -25.56 -8.13
CA THR A 9 7.05 -24.66 -9.04
C THR A 9 5.88 -23.97 -8.32
N ILE A 10 5.08 -24.73 -7.55
CA ILE A 10 3.97 -24.18 -6.76
C ILE A 10 4.50 -23.20 -5.70
N LYS A 11 5.56 -23.56 -4.97
CA LYS A 11 6.20 -22.71 -3.97
C LYS A 11 6.65 -21.38 -4.57
N ARG A 12 7.33 -21.40 -5.72
CA ARG A 12 7.78 -20.18 -6.40
C ARG A 12 6.62 -19.30 -6.84
N LYS A 13 5.59 -19.88 -7.45
CA LYS A 13 4.39 -19.15 -7.90
C LYS A 13 3.66 -18.51 -6.71
N LYS A 14 3.38 -19.31 -5.68
CA LYS A 14 2.72 -18.85 -4.45
C LYS A 14 3.51 -17.75 -3.76
N GLY A 15 4.83 -17.88 -3.65
CA GLY A 15 5.68 -16.86 -3.04
C GLY A 15 5.60 -15.51 -3.75
N ALA A 16 5.57 -15.50 -5.09
CA ALA A 16 5.41 -14.27 -5.86
C ALA A 16 4.02 -13.64 -5.69
N GLU A 17 2.96 -14.45 -5.62
CA GLU A 17 1.58 -14.00 -5.38
C GLU A 17 1.41 -13.45 -3.96
N ASP A 18 1.97 -14.13 -2.96
CA ASP A 18 1.95 -13.72 -1.55
C ASP A 18 2.71 -12.40 -1.36
N ALA A 19 3.85 -12.21 -2.05
CA ALA A 19 4.60 -10.95 -2.04
C ALA A 19 3.80 -9.79 -2.65
N LYS A 20 3.06 -10.04 -3.74
CA LYS A 20 2.15 -9.04 -4.34
C LYS A 20 1.00 -8.70 -3.38
N ARG A 21 0.38 -9.71 -2.77
CA ARG A 21 -0.73 -9.54 -1.81
C ARG A 21 -0.28 -8.78 -0.57
N SER A 22 0.90 -9.06 -0.04
CA SER A 22 1.48 -8.34 1.10
C SER A 22 1.64 -6.84 0.81
N LYS A 23 2.10 -6.45 -0.39
CA LYS A 23 2.18 -5.04 -0.78
C LYS A 23 0.82 -4.35 -0.84
N ILE A 24 -0.20 -5.05 -1.35
CA ILE A 24 -1.59 -4.55 -1.37
C ILE A 24 -2.09 -4.33 0.06
N PHE A 25 -1.85 -5.29 0.94
CA PHE A 25 -2.24 -5.18 2.35
C PHE A 25 -1.58 -4.00 3.05
N SER A 26 -0.28 -3.79 2.85
CA SER A 26 0.43 -2.64 3.43
C SER A 26 -0.15 -1.30 2.96
N ARG A 27 -0.57 -1.19 1.69
CA ARG A 27 -1.22 0.02 1.17
C ARG A 27 -2.58 0.27 1.82
N ILE A 28 -3.40 -0.76 1.94
CA ILE A 28 -4.73 -0.67 2.56
C ILE A 28 -4.63 -0.31 4.06
N VAL A 29 -3.67 -0.90 4.78
CA VAL A 29 -3.43 -0.56 6.20
C VAL A 29 -3.09 0.91 6.34
N LYS A 30 -2.20 1.43 5.49
CA LYS A 30 -1.83 2.84 5.44
C LYS A 30 -3.02 3.76 5.17
N GLU A 31 -3.89 3.39 4.23
CA GLU A 31 -5.11 4.13 3.94
C GLU A 31 -6.07 4.16 5.15
N ILE A 32 -6.23 3.02 5.84
CA ILE A 32 -7.00 2.95 7.09
C ILE A 32 -6.42 3.91 8.14
N HIS A 33 -5.09 3.96 8.29
CA HIS A 33 -4.45 4.86 9.25
C HIS A 33 -4.79 6.33 9.00
N VAL A 34 -4.71 6.78 7.75
CA VAL A 34 -5.02 8.17 7.36
C VAL A 34 -6.50 8.45 7.56
N ALA A 35 -7.37 7.56 7.08
CA ALA A 35 -8.81 7.72 7.20
C ALA A 35 -9.24 7.84 8.67
N VAL A 36 -8.71 6.99 9.56
CA VAL A 36 -9.01 7.03 11.00
C VAL A 36 -8.52 8.33 11.63
N ARG A 37 -7.34 8.83 11.22
CA ARG A 37 -6.80 10.10 11.72
C ARG A 37 -7.67 11.29 11.33
N GLU A 38 -8.16 11.32 10.10
CA GLU A 38 -8.93 12.46 9.57
C GLU A 38 -10.39 12.46 10.01
N GLY A 39 -11.02 11.27 10.06
CA GLY A 39 -12.47 11.14 10.26
C GLY A 39 -12.87 10.26 11.44
N GLY A 40 -11.93 9.83 12.27
CA GLY A 40 -12.18 8.95 13.40
C GLY A 40 -12.32 7.45 13.05
N PRO A 41 -12.35 6.57 14.06
CA PRO A 41 -12.22 5.13 13.89
C PRO A 41 -13.52 4.41 13.49
N ASP A 42 -14.63 5.13 13.35
CA ASP A 42 -15.94 4.57 13.06
C ASP A 42 -16.26 4.64 11.55
N PRO A 43 -16.31 3.50 10.83
CA PRO A 43 -16.61 3.47 9.40
C PRO A 43 -18.02 3.98 9.05
N ASP A 44 -18.97 4.00 10.00
CA ASP A 44 -20.32 4.48 9.72
C ASP A 44 -20.40 6.00 9.65
N ASN A 45 -19.50 6.68 10.37
CA ASN A 45 -19.37 8.13 10.37
C ASN A 45 -18.21 8.65 9.51
N ASN A 46 -17.42 7.74 8.92
CA ASN A 46 -16.25 8.05 8.12
C ASN A 46 -16.29 7.35 6.75
N PRO A 47 -16.76 8.04 5.68
CA PRO A 47 -16.84 7.48 4.33
C PRO A 47 -15.50 6.99 3.77
N ARG A 48 -14.40 7.68 4.09
CA ARG A 48 -13.05 7.32 3.64
C ARG A 48 -12.61 5.99 4.26
N LEU A 49 -12.86 5.82 5.56
CA LEU A 49 -12.61 4.56 6.26
C LEU A 49 -13.51 3.43 5.73
N ARG A 50 -14.79 3.72 5.44
CA ARG A 50 -15.71 2.75 4.84
C ARG A 50 -15.17 2.19 3.52
N LEU A 51 -14.68 3.06 2.64
CA LEU A 51 -14.07 2.67 1.38
C LEU A 51 -12.78 1.85 1.59
N ALA A 52 -11.91 2.28 2.51
CA ALA A 52 -10.69 1.54 2.84
C ALA A 52 -10.99 0.11 3.35
N VAL A 53 -12.01 -0.04 4.19
CA VAL A 53 -12.50 -1.34 4.69
C VAL A 53 -13.10 -2.19 3.55
N GLN A 54 -13.82 -1.58 2.62
CA GLN A 54 -14.34 -2.28 1.43
C GLN A 54 -13.20 -2.79 0.54
N ASN A 55 -12.17 -1.97 0.31
CA ASN A 55 -10.98 -2.37 -0.45
C ASN A 55 -10.22 -3.51 0.25
N ALA A 56 -10.15 -3.49 1.59
CA ALA A 56 -9.59 -4.58 2.38
C ALA A 56 -10.33 -5.90 2.14
N LYS A 57 -11.67 -5.86 2.17
CA LYS A 57 -12.52 -7.03 1.86
C LYS A 57 -12.31 -7.51 0.43
N GLY A 58 -12.27 -6.61 -0.55
CA GLY A 58 -12.00 -6.95 -1.96
C GLY A 58 -10.63 -7.62 -2.17
N ALA A 59 -9.63 -7.29 -1.34
CA ALA A 59 -8.32 -7.92 -1.36
C ALA A 59 -8.24 -9.24 -0.56
N ASN A 60 -9.35 -9.73 0.02
CA ASN A 60 -9.39 -10.86 0.95
C ASN A 60 -8.48 -10.66 2.18
N MET A 61 -8.40 -9.42 2.69
CA MET A 61 -7.70 -9.16 3.95
C MET A 61 -8.49 -9.75 5.12
N PRO A 62 -7.86 -10.50 6.05
CA PRO A 62 -8.52 -10.98 7.25
C PRO A 62 -9.12 -9.85 8.09
N LYS A 63 -10.33 -10.06 8.62
CA LYS A 63 -11.06 -9.06 9.43
C LYS A 63 -10.21 -8.56 10.62
N ASP A 64 -9.48 -9.46 11.26
CA ASP A 64 -8.63 -9.12 12.41
C ASP A 64 -7.50 -8.14 12.04
N ASN A 65 -6.97 -8.22 10.82
CA ASN A 65 -5.95 -7.28 10.35
C ASN A 65 -6.54 -5.88 10.13
N VAL A 66 -7.76 -5.80 9.59
CA VAL A 66 -8.48 -4.52 9.42
C VAL A 66 -8.77 -3.89 10.77
N GLN A 67 -9.31 -4.67 11.72
CA GLN A 67 -9.60 -4.19 13.06
C GLN A 67 -8.34 -3.71 13.79
N ARG A 68 -7.24 -4.47 13.68
CA ARG A 68 -5.95 -4.09 14.24
C ARG A 68 -5.43 -2.78 13.64
N ALA A 69 -5.58 -2.57 12.33
CA ALA A 69 -5.19 -1.32 11.69
C ALA A 69 -6.00 -0.12 12.22
N ILE A 70 -7.32 -0.28 12.36
CA ILE A 70 -8.21 0.76 12.91
C ILE A 70 -7.82 1.10 14.34
N SER A 71 -7.65 0.09 15.19
CA SER A 71 -7.29 0.29 16.60
C SER A 71 -5.91 0.94 16.76
N LYS A 72 -4.91 0.50 15.98
CA LYS A 72 -3.54 1.06 16.05
C LYS A 72 -3.51 2.53 15.60
N ALA A 73 -4.34 2.90 14.63
CA ALA A 73 -4.43 4.28 14.15
C ALA A 73 -4.95 5.25 15.22
N GLY A 74 -5.72 4.78 16.20
CA GLY A 74 -6.24 5.60 17.29
C GLY A 74 -5.27 5.81 18.47
N SER A 75 -4.26 4.94 18.65
CA SER A 75 -3.43 4.93 19.87
C SER A 75 -1.98 5.36 19.69
N ASP A 76 -1.37 5.18 18.51
CA ASP A 76 0.02 5.62 18.21
C ASP A 76 0.26 5.55 16.70
N ALA A 77 -0.28 6.52 15.96
CA ALA A 77 -0.11 6.57 14.52
C ALA A 77 1.23 7.24 14.17
N GLU A 78 2.10 6.53 13.46
CA GLU A 78 3.15 7.16 12.65
C GLU A 78 2.49 8.27 11.81
N ASN A 79 3.09 9.47 11.79
CA ASN A 79 2.58 10.61 11.04
C ASN A 79 2.78 10.37 9.55
N TYR A 80 1.84 9.65 8.95
CA TYR A 80 1.77 9.49 7.51
C TYR A 80 1.13 10.71 6.88
N GLU A 81 1.85 11.31 5.94
CA GLU A 81 1.41 12.45 5.16
C GLU A 81 1.23 12.05 3.70
N GLU A 82 0.20 12.62 3.06
CA GLU A 82 -0.01 12.53 1.64
C GLU A 82 0.91 13.51 0.92
N VAL A 83 1.70 12.98 -0.01
CA VAL A 83 2.62 13.76 -0.82
C VAL A 83 2.51 13.32 -2.26
N THR A 84 2.57 14.30 -3.16
CA THR A 84 2.43 14.09 -4.58
C THR A 84 3.73 14.45 -5.27
N PHE A 85 4.15 13.61 -6.20
CA PHE A 85 5.35 13.84 -7.00
C PHE A 85 5.00 13.82 -8.48
N GLU A 86 5.64 14.71 -9.20
CA GLU A 86 5.45 14.87 -10.64
C GLU A 86 6.80 14.71 -11.33
N GLY A 87 6.80 14.06 -12.48
CA GLY A 87 7.99 13.85 -13.28
C GLY A 87 7.66 13.37 -14.68
N TYR A 88 8.70 13.15 -15.48
CA TYR A 88 8.57 12.68 -16.85
C TYR A 88 9.35 11.39 -17.01
N ALA A 89 8.72 10.36 -17.57
CA ALA A 89 9.38 9.13 -17.97
C ALA A 89 10.01 9.29 -19.38
N PRO A 90 10.70 8.27 -19.92
CA PRO A 90 11.28 8.34 -21.26
C PRO A 90 10.29 8.83 -22.32
N HIS A 91 10.78 9.60 -23.28
CA HIS A 91 9.98 10.22 -24.34
C HIS A 91 9.00 11.31 -23.87
N GLY A 92 9.21 11.88 -22.67
CA GLY A 92 8.43 13.02 -22.17
C GLY A 92 7.04 12.65 -21.66
N ILE A 93 6.82 11.40 -21.26
CA ILE A 93 5.54 10.95 -20.71
C ILE A 93 5.39 11.48 -19.29
N ALA A 94 4.39 12.33 -19.04
CA ALA A 94 4.11 12.85 -17.69
C ALA A 94 3.63 11.73 -16.76
N VAL A 95 4.17 11.69 -15.54
CA VAL A 95 3.83 10.73 -14.50
C VAL A 95 3.47 11.49 -13.22
N TYR A 96 2.29 11.18 -12.70
CA TYR A 96 1.81 11.65 -11.40
C TYR A 96 1.89 10.52 -10.38
N VAL A 97 2.56 10.75 -9.26
CA VAL A 97 2.79 9.74 -8.23
C VAL A 97 2.20 10.21 -6.92
N GLU A 98 1.11 9.58 -6.51
CA GLU A 98 0.53 9.73 -5.17
C GLU A 98 1.23 8.81 -4.19
N CYS A 99 1.67 9.39 -3.07
CA CYS A 99 2.42 8.68 -2.05
C CYS A 99 1.88 9.00 -0.66
N LEU A 100 1.96 7.99 0.21
CA LEU A 100 1.75 8.15 1.63
C LEU A 100 3.03 7.77 2.39
N THR A 101 3.57 8.73 3.13
CA THR A 101 4.88 8.56 3.78
C THR A 101 5.00 9.23 5.13
N ASP A 102 5.74 8.58 6.01
CA ASP A 102 6.25 9.08 7.30
C ASP A 102 7.57 9.86 7.15
N ASN A 103 8.16 9.84 5.95
CA ASN A 103 9.42 10.53 5.69
C ASN A 103 9.51 10.98 4.22
N ASN A 104 9.25 12.27 3.99
CA ASN A 104 9.30 12.85 2.64
C ASN A 104 10.69 12.74 2.01
N ASN A 105 11.76 13.05 2.75
CA ASN A 105 13.14 13.03 2.24
C ASN A 105 13.55 11.65 1.70
N ARG A 106 13.23 10.57 2.44
CA ARG A 106 13.46 9.19 2.01
C ARG A 106 12.67 8.86 0.74
N THR A 107 11.43 9.34 0.66
CA THR A 107 10.51 9.04 -0.44
C THR A 107 10.95 9.74 -1.72
N VAL A 108 11.30 11.02 -1.64
CA VAL A 108 11.89 11.80 -2.74
C VAL A 108 13.15 11.14 -3.27
N GLY A 109 14.06 10.74 -2.38
CA GLY A 109 15.31 10.06 -2.77
C GLY A 109 15.04 8.76 -3.56
N ASN A 110 14.10 7.95 -3.09
CA ASN A 110 13.70 6.72 -3.77
C ASN A 110 13.05 6.99 -5.13
N ILE A 111 12.13 7.95 -5.21
CA ILE A 111 11.44 8.30 -6.45
C ILE A 111 12.43 8.81 -7.48
N ARG A 112 13.29 9.76 -7.10
CA ARG A 112 14.33 10.28 -8.00
C ARG A 112 15.22 9.16 -8.53
N SER A 113 15.65 8.24 -7.67
CA SER A 113 16.47 7.09 -8.07
C SER A 113 15.75 6.18 -9.08
N ILE A 114 14.44 5.93 -8.88
CA ILE A 114 13.62 5.13 -9.80
C ILE A 114 13.52 5.79 -11.18
N PHE A 115 13.19 7.08 -11.20
CA PHE A 115 13.08 7.90 -12.43
C PHE A 115 14.42 7.93 -13.18
N THR A 116 15.50 8.29 -12.50
CA THR A 116 16.87 8.30 -13.06
C THR A 116 17.28 6.94 -13.64
N ARG A 117 17.02 5.83 -12.94
CA ARG A 117 17.34 4.48 -13.43
C ARG A 117 16.50 4.07 -14.64
N SER A 118 15.32 4.67 -14.81
CA SER A 118 14.36 4.31 -15.85
C SER A 118 14.43 5.22 -17.08
N GLY A 119 15.35 6.20 -17.11
CA GLY A 119 15.56 7.09 -18.26
C GLY A 119 14.63 8.30 -18.30
N GLY A 120 14.09 8.69 -17.16
CA GLY A 120 13.22 9.84 -16.97
C GLY A 120 12.76 9.88 -15.54
#